data_AF-R7I3Y8-F1
#
_entry.id   AF-R7I3Y8-F1
#
_cell.length_a   1.000
_cell.length_b   1.000
_cell.length_c   1.000
_cell.angle_alpha   90.00
_cell.angle_beta   90.00
_cell.angle_gamma   90.00
#
_symmetry.space_group_name_H-M   'P 1'
#
loop_
_entity.id
_entity.type
_entity.pdbx_description
1 polymer ?
#
loop_
_entity_poly.entity_id
_entity_poly.type
_entity_poly.pdbx_seq_one_letter_code
_entity_poly.pdbx_strand_id
1 'polypeptide(L)'
;MKVVNVQAPQTFQGLNYRSDLPEMVKKTIETSNALKKFGEKYNADIDFIHLKSSKNKSTHPAFLISNIIPKGIQKLIDKFKGVDSKNQFMYLSTHGHEDADLYNKYTKVAENYVIKTYQKTFSSKKIK
;
A
#
# COMPACT_ATOMS: atom_id res chain seq x y z
N MET A 1 3.79 37.15 8.90
CA MET A 1 3.19 35.86 9.30
C MET A 1 4.19 34.75 8.96
N LYS A 2 4.63 33.99 9.95
CA LYS A 2 5.58 32.87 9.74
C LYS A 2 4.86 31.75 9.01
N VAL A 3 5.34 31.41 7.82
CA VAL A 3 4.94 30.20 7.10
C VAL A 3 5.38 29.02 7.97
N VAL A 4 4.42 28.33 8.57
CA VAL A 4 4.69 27.10 9.30
C VAL A 4 5.02 26.06 8.25
N ASN A 5 6.30 25.66 8.18
CA ASN A 5 6.71 24.45 7.47
C ASN A 5 5.90 23.29 8.05
N VAL A 6 4.89 22.81 7.31
CA VAL A 6 4.20 21.56 7.62
C VAL A 6 5.14 20.44 7.20
N GLN A 7 6.16 20.21 8.02
CA GLN A 7 6.96 19.01 7.94
C GLN A 7 6.09 17.90 8.54
N ALA A 8 5.30 17.23 7.69
CA ALA A 8 4.49 16.09 8.07
C ALA A 8 5.41 15.03 8.69
N PRO A 9 5.24 14.64 9.97
CA PRO A 9 6.14 13.67 10.57
C PRO A 9 5.77 12.25 10.14
N GLN A 10 6.78 11.56 9.62
CA GLN A 10 7.04 10.13 9.73
C GLN A 10 6.12 9.19 8.92
N THR A 11 6.45 9.09 7.62
CA THR A 11 6.18 7.90 6.80
C THR A 11 6.56 6.64 7.58
N PHE A 12 5.69 5.62 7.59
CA PHE A 12 5.94 4.30 8.15
C PHE A 12 7.00 3.57 7.29
N GLN A 13 8.23 4.10 7.38
CA GLN A 13 9.52 3.84 6.72
C GLN A 13 9.57 3.61 5.20
N GLY A 14 8.45 3.41 4.52
CA GLY A 14 8.36 3.22 3.07
C GLY A 14 6.92 3.22 2.54
N LEU A 15 5.90 3.23 3.41
CA LEU A 15 4.51 3.41 2.98
C LEU A 15 4.08 4.87 3.14
N ASN A 16 3.75 5.51 2.02
CA ASN A 16 3.22 6.87 1.99
C ASN A 16 1.70 6.82 1.91
N TYR A 17 1.00 7.55 2.76
CA TYR A 17 -0.46 7.63 2.72
C TYR A 17 -0.92 9.04 3.05
N ARG A 18 -2.13 9.40 2.61
CA ARG A 18 -2.67 10.75 2.83
C ARG A 18 -3.10 10.97 4.28
N SER A 19 -2.94 12.20 4.77
CA SER A 19 -3.30 12.56 6.14
C SER A 19 -4.82 12.58 6.39
N ASP A 20 -5.65 12.60 5.34
CA ASP A 20 -7.11 12.62 5.39
C ASP A 20 -7.76 11.22 5.48
N LEU A 21 -6.95 10.15 5.55
CA LEU A 21 -7.48 8.80 5.68
C LEU A 21 -8.30 8.60 6.98
N PRO A 22 -9.35 7.75 6.94
CA PRO A 22 -10.12 7.39 8.13
C PRO A 22 -9.21 6.84 9.23
N GLU A 23 -9.53 7.13 10.50
CA GLU A 23 -8.69 6.74 11.63
C GLU A 23 -8.48 5.21 11.71
N MET A 24 -9.52 4.43 11.42
CA MET A 24 -9.45 2.97 11.38
C MET A 24 -8.46 2.46 10.32
N VAL A 25 -8.38 3.15 9.19
CA VAL A 25 -7.49 2.82 8.08
C VAL A 25 -6.04 3.15 8.45
N LYS A 26 -5.80 4.32 9.06
CA LYS A 26 -4.48 4.67 9.61
C LYS A 26 -4.01 3.64 10.63
N LYS A 27 -4.86 3.32 11.61
CA LYS A 27 -4.57 2.31 12.63
C LYS A 27 -4.24 0.95 12.02
N THR A 28 -4.92 0.57 10.93
CA THR A 28 -4.62 -0.66 10.19
C THR A 28 -3.20 -0.66 9.63
N ILE A 29 -2.79 0.43 8.97
CA ILE A 29 -1.45 0.59 8.40
C ILE A 29 -0.39 0.54 9.51
N GLU A 30 -0.64 1.22 10.63
CA GLU A 30 0.29 1.30 11.77
C GLU A 30 0.39 0.01 12.59
N THR A 31 -0.64 -0.83 12.57
CA THR A 31 -0.68 -2.06 13.38
C THR A 31 -0.30 -3.29 12.57
N SER A 32 -0.53 -3.29 11.25
CA SER A 32 -0.28 -4.45 10.40
C SER A 32 1.21 -4.73 10.23
N ASN A 33 1.69 -5.84 10.83
CA ASN A 33 3.04 -6.33 10.61
C ASN A 33 3.32 -6.66 9.13
N ALA A 34 2.29 -7.05 8.38
CA ALA A 34 2.43 -7.34 6.96
C ALA A 34 2.64 -6.09 6.10
N LEU A 35 1.95 -4.98 6.42
CA LEU A 35 2.17 -3.69 5.77
C LEU A 35 3.53 -3.10 6.19
N LYS A 36 3.90 -3.20 7.46
CA LYS A 36 5.23 -2.75 7.94
C LYS A 36 6.37 -3.43 7.21
N LYS A 37 6.39 -4.77 7.18
CA LYS A 37 7.44 -5.53 6.48
C LYS A 37 7.49 -5.23 4.99
N PHE A 38 6.34 -4.99 4.37
CA PHE A 38 6.31 -4.53 2.99
C PHE A 38 6.97 -3.15 2.85
N GLY A 39 6.62 -2.20 3.73
CA GLY A 39 7.22 -0.87 3.82
C GLY A 39 8.71 -0.86 4.20
N GLU A 40 9.24 -1.92 4.81
CA GLU A 40 10.68 -2.09 5.03
C GLU A 40 11.41 -2.43 3.73
N LYS A 41 10.80 -3.23 2.87
CA LYS A 41 11.39 -3.74 1.63
C LYS A 41 11.15 -2.84 0.42
N TYR A 42 10.04 -2.11 0.40
CA TYR A 42 9.63 -1.26 -0.71
C TYR A 42 9.22 0.13 -0.23
N ASN A 43 9.50 1.13 -1.06
CA ASN A 43 8.81 2.42 -1.03
C ASN A 43 7.55 2.29 -1.88
N ALA A 44 6.38 2.67 -1.37
CA ALA A 44 5.13 2.60 -2.09
C ALA A 44 4.12 3.62 -1.55
N ASP A 45 3.22 4.06 -2.43
CA ASP A 45 2.07 4.87 -2.07
C ASP A 45 0.89 3.95 -1.75
N ILE A 46 0.18 4.23 -0.66
CA ILE A 46 -1.02 3.52 -0.22
C ILE A 46 -2.18 4.51 -0.20
N ASP A 47 -3.14 4.25 -1.06
CA ASP A 47 -4.44 4.89 -1.06
C ASP A 47 -5.52 3.93 -0.52
N PHE A 48 -6.60 4.52 -0.02
CA PHE A 48 -7.77 3.79 0.46
C PHE A 48 -8.94 4.01 -0.50
N ILE A 49 -9.56 2.93 -0.96
CA ILE A 49 -10.68 2.98 -1.90
C ILE A 49 -11.80 2.02 -1.49
N HIS A 50 -13.03 2.36 -1.85
CA HIS A 50 -14.17 1.45 -1.78
C HIS A 50 -14.48 0.89 -3.16
N LEU A 51 -14.20 -0.40 -3.35
CA LEU A 51 -14.52 -1.12 -4.58
C LEU A 51 -16.01 -1.41 -4.62
N LYS A 52 -16.71 -0.85 -5.61
CA LYS A 52 -18.14 -1.14 -5.84
C LYS A 52 -18.28 -2.40 -6.67
N SER A 53 -18.96 -3.40 -6.13
CA SER A 53 -19.33 -4.61 -6.87
C SER A 53 -20.51 -4.30 -7.80
N SER A 54 -20.36 -4.56 -9.10
CA SER A 54 -21.42 -4.33 -10.09
C SER A 54 -22.63 -5.26 -9.88
N LYS A 55 -22.41 -6.42 -9.26
CA LYS A 55 -23.45 -7.45 -9.09
C LYS A 55 -24.37 -7.16 -7.91
N ASN A 56 -23.82 -6.73 -6.78
CA ASN A 56 -24.56 -6.66 -5.50
C ASN A 56 -24.67 -5.26 -4.90
N LYS A 57 -24.23 -4.20 -5.61
CA LYS A 57 -24.14 -2.80 -5.12
C LYS A 57 -23.35 -2.63 -3.82
N SER A 58 -22.66 -3.67 -3.34
CA SER A 58 -21.87 -3.64 -2.13
C SER A 58 -20.54 -2.94 -2.36
N THR A 59 -20.12 -2.15 -1.38
CA THR A 59 -18.78 -1.55 -1.31
C THR A 59 -17.87 -2.46 -0.50
N HIS A 60 -16.65 -2.62 -0.98
CA HIS A 60 -15.60 -3.39 -0.32
C HIS A 60 -14.40 -2.49 -0.09
N PRO A 61 -14.00 -2.25 1.16
CA PRO A 61 -12.82 -1.44 1.45
C PRO A 61 -11.56 -2.17 1.00
N ALA A 62 -10.66 -1.43 0.36
CA ALA A 62 -9.41 -1.95 -0.17
C ALA A 62 -8.28 -0.91 -0.06
N PHE A 63 -7.07 -1.41 0.15
CA PHE A 63 -5.87 -0.61 -0.10
C PHE A 63 -5.46 -0.73 -1.56
N LEU A 64 -5.21 0.41 -2.18
CA LEU A 64 -4.53 0.52 -3.46
C LEU A 64 -3.07 0.85 -3.17
N ILE A 65 -2.17 -0.09 -3.45
CA ILE A 65 -0.74 0.13 -3.35
C ILE A 65 -0.18 0.43 -4.73
N SER A 66 0.46 1.57 -4.91
CA SER A 66 1.04 2.03 -6.18
C SER A 66 2.48 2.51 -6.01
N ASN A 67 3.15 2.77 -7.13
CA ASN A 67 4.51 3.34 -7.16
C ASN A 67 5.51 2.51 -6.34
N ILE A 68 5.42 1.18 -6.45
CA ILE A 68 6.20 0.24 -5.65
C ILE A 68 7.64 0.20 -6.17
N ILE A 69 8.59 0.61 -5.32
CA ILE A 69 10.01 0.67 -5.63
C ILE A 69 10.81 -0.10 -4.56
N PRO A 70 11.60 -1.13 -4.92
CA PRO A 70 12.42 -1.84 -3.94
C PRO A 70 13.48 -0.91 -3.33
N LYS A 71 13.59 -0.91 -2.01
CA LYS A 71 14.65 -0.16 -1.32
C LYS A 71 16.02 -0.72 -1.68
N GLY A 72 17.00 0.17 -1.82
CA GLY A 72 18.36 -0.17 -2.26
C GLY A 72 18.59 -0.08 -3.77
N ILE A 73 17.53 -0.04 -4.58
CA ILE A 73 17.62 0.16 -6.05
C ILE A 73 17.24 1.61 -6.43
N GLN A 74 16.79 2.42 -5.47
CA GLN A 74 16.41 3.82 -5.67
C GLN A 74 17.52 4.63 -6.37
N LYS A 75 18.77 4.50 -5.94
CA LYS A 75 19.93 5.18 -6.56
C LYS A 75 20.18 4.76 -8.02
N LEU A 76 19.80 3.54 -8.40
CA LEU A 76 19.88 3.07 -9.78
C LEU A 76 18.72 3.66 -10.59
N ILE A 77 17.50 3.66 -10.05
CA ILE A 77 16.33 4.28 -10.68
C ILE A 77 16.54 5.79 -10.89
N ASP A 78 17.09 6.50 -9.91
CA ASP A 78 17.36 7.93 -10.02
C ASP A 78 18.45 8.25 -11.06
N LYS A 79 19.41 7.33 -11.26
CA LYS A 79 20.42 7.43 -12.34
C LYS A 79 19.85 7.10 -13.72
N PHE A 80 19.01 6.08 -13.81
CA PHE A 80 18.29 5.70 -15.01
C PHE A 80 16.94 6.43 -15.04
N LYS A 81 16.94 7.72 -15.42
CA LYS A 81 15.75 8.62 -15.56
C LYS A 81 14.58 8.04 -16.40
N GLY A 82 14.00 6.91 -15.99
CA GLY A 82 13.13 6.11 -16.85
C GLY A 82 12.86 4.68 -16.39
N VAL A 83 13.24 4.24 -15.18
CA VAL A 83 12.66 2.99 -14.65
C VAL A 83 11.19 3.26 -14.33
N ASP A 84 10.33 2.77 -15.22
CA ASP A 84 8.89 3.00 -15.18
C ASP A 84 8.23 2.12 -14.10
N SER A 85 8.48 2.43 -12.82
CA SER A 85 7.71 1.89 -11.68
C SER A 85 6.25 2.35 -11.71
N LYS A 86 5.90 3.27 -12.63
CA LYS A 86 4.59 3.94 -12.74
C LYS A 86 3.42 3.01 -13.04
N ASN A 87 3.63 1.73 -13.32
CA ASN A 87 2.58 0.82 -13.76
C ASN A 87 2.34 -0.40 -12.85
N GLN A 88 2.98 -0.46 -11.67
CA GLN A 88 2.71 -1.54 -10.71
C GLN A 88 1.74 -1.05 -9.63
N PHE A 89 0.49 -1.48 -9.76
CA PHE A 89 -0.55 -1.30 -8.75
C PHE A 89 -1.06 -2.64 -8.26
N MET A 90 -1.31 -2.75 -6.95
CA MET A 90 -1.88 -3.94 -6.32
C MET A 90 -3.04 -3.53 -5.42
N TYR A 91 -4.14 -4.28 -5.52
CA TYR A 91 -5.28 -4.13 -4.63
C TYR A 91 -5.23 -5.15 -3.50
N LEU A 92 -5.53 -4.67 -2.30
CA LEU A 92 -5.58 -5.42 -1.07
C LEU A 92 -6.97 -5.23 -0.44
N SER A 93 -7.93 -6.04 -0.87
CA SER A 93 -9.33 -5.96 -0.44
C SER A 93 -9.69 -6.97 0.65
N THR A 94 -10.83 -6.78 1.30
CA THR A 94 -11.48 -7.80 2.14
C THR A 94 -12.75 -8.31 1.47
N HIS A 95 -13.27 -9.44 1.95
CA HIS A 95 -14.62 -9.89 1.57
C HIS A 95 -15.71 -9.13 2.33
N GLY A 96 -15.33 -8.38 3.36
CA GLY A 96 -16.24 -7.58 4.17
C GLY A 96 -16.59 -6.25 3.51
N HIS A 97 -17.40 -5.47 4.20
CA HIS A 97 -18.02 -4.25 3.69
C HIS A 97 -17.66 -3.00 4.51
N GLU A 98 -17.07 -3.20 5.69
CA GLU A 98 -16.75 -2.13 6.63
C GLU A 98 -15.24 -1.92 6.73
N ASP A 99 -14.81 -0.68 6.96
CA ASP A 99 -13.38 -0.34 7.10
C ASP A 99 -12.71 -1.16 8.23
N ALA A 100 -13.47 -1.56 9.26
CA ALA A 100 -13.03 -2.46 10.32
C ALA A 100 -12.62 -3.85 9.82
N ASP A 101 -13.17 -4.31 8.69
CA ASP A 101 -12.79 -5.58 8.08
C ASP A 101 -11.36 -5.54 7.55
N LEU A 102 -10.91 -4.39 7.03
CA LEU A 102 -9.49 -4.19 6.66
C LEU A 102 -8.61 -4.32 7.90
N TYR A 103 -8.97 -3.65 8.98
CA TYR A 103 -8.24 -3.74 10.25
C TYR A 103 -8.15 -5.20 10.72
N ASN A 104 -9.29 -5.89 10.80
CA ASN A 104 -9.35 -7.27 11.26
C ASN A 104 -8.54 -8.24 10.39
N LYS A 105 -8.57 -8.06 9.07
CA LYS A 105 -7.78 -8.87 8.16
C LYS A 105 -6.29 -8.57 8.31
N TYR A 106 -5.89 -7.32 8.11
CA TYR A 106 -4.47 -6.96 7.97
C TYR A 106 -3.69 -6.97 9.29
N THR A 107 -4.36 -7.02 10.45
CA THR A 107 -3.73 -7.29 11.75
C THR A 107 -3.50 -8.79 12.01
N LYS A 108 -4.27 -9.68 11.37
CA LYS A 108 -4.20 -11.13 11.60
C LYS A 108 -3.44 -11.91 10.51
N VAL A 109 -3.32 -11.35 9.31
CA VAL A 109 -2.56 -12.02 8.23
C VAL A 109 -1.09 -12.18 8.60
N ALA A 110 -0.48 -13.24 8.08
CA ALA A 110 0.95 -13.47 8.23
C ALA A 110 1.77 -12.28 7.72
N GLU A 111 2.89 -12.00 8.36
CA GLU A 111 3.78 -10.88 8.06
C GLU A 111 4.25 -10.85 6.59
N ASN A 112 4.46 -12.01 5.97
CA ASN A 112 4.88 -12.11 4.57
C ASN A 112 3.72 -11.99 3.57
N TYR A 113 2.48 -11.79 4.03
CA TYR A 113 1.29 -11.82 3.18
C TYR A 113 1.36 -10.81 2.04
N VAL A 114 1.62 -9.53 2.34
CA VAL A 114 1.62 -8.46 1.34
C VAL A 114 2.76 -8.67 0.31
N ILE A 115 3.94 -9.09 0.77
CA ILE A 115 5.07 -9.43 -0.12
C ILE A 115 4.71 -10.59 -1.04
N LYS A 116 4.10 -11.66 -0.52
CA LYS A 116 3.68 -12.81 -1.33
C LYS A 116 2.60 -12.43 -2.34
N THR A 117 1.65 -11.58 -1.95
CA THR A 117 0.61 -11.08 -2.87
C THR A 117 1.26 -10.27 -3.99
N TYR A 118 2.18 -9.34 -3.66
CA TYR A 118 2.95 -8.58 -4.65
C TYR A 118 3.71 -9.50 -5.62
N GLN A 119 4.46 -10.47 -5.09
CA GLN A 119 5.16 -11.44 -5.92
C GLN A 119 4.20 -12.21 -6.82
N LYS A 120 3.05 -12.70 -6.32
CA LYS A 120 2.08 -13.41 -7.16
C LYS A 120 1.52 -12.52 -8.28
N THR A 121 1.21 -11.26 -7.99
CA THR A 121 0.67 -10.31 -8.98
C THR A 121 1.68 -10.02 -10.10
N PHE A 122 2.98 -9.96 -9.80
CA PHE A 122 4.00 -9.52 -10.75
C PHE A 122 4.99 -10.60 -11.21
N SER A 123 5.00 -11.79 -10.61
CA SER A 123 5.86 -12.92 -11.01
C SER A 123 5.39 -13.65 -12.27
N SER A 124 4.30 -13.21 -12.91
CA SER A 124 3.79 -13.79 -14.16
C SER A 124 4.48 -13.29 -15.44
N LYS A 125 5.46 -12.38 -15.36
CA LYS A 125 6.33 -12.03 -16.50
C LYS A 125 7.68 -12.77 -16.45
N LYS A 126 7.66 -14.10 -16.43
CA LYS A 126 8.74 -14.84 -17.10
C LYS A 126 8.38 -14.85 -18.57
N ILE A 127 8.88 -13.85 -19.30
CA ILE A 127 8.93 -13.88 -20.77
C ILE A 127 9.66 -15.18 -21.12
N LYS A 128 8.93 -16.14 -21.70
CA LYS A 128 9.53 -17.29 -22.36
C LYS A 128 10.10 -16.86 -23.69
#